data_AF-A0A0Q9QAG2-F1
#
_entry.id   AF-A0A0Q9QAG2-F1
#
_cell.length_a   1.000
_cell.length_b   1.000
_cell.length_c   1.000
_cell.angle_alpha   90.00
_cell.angle_beta   90.00
_cell.angle_gamma   90.00
#
_symmetry.space_group_name_H-M   'P 1'
#
loop_
_entity.id
_entity.type
_entity.pdbx_description
1 polymer ?
#
loop_
_entity_poly.entity_id
_entity_poly.type
_entity_poly.pdbx_seq_one_letter_code
_entity_poly.pdbx_strand_id
1 'polypeptide(L)'
;MMFIVDARPLPQLTEITDAAGPPDAELLDGLARNLHALDLEVAPGLHVAFLRSRPGKSTITATDRAWAKSLYAAARRAGVPCEVVHLATRGDIRPVPADVVGIR
;
A
#
# COMPACT_ATOMS: atom_id res chain seq x y z
N MET A 1 -3.52 5.71 2.14
CA MET A 1 -3.27 5.30 0.74
C MET A 1 -3.46 6.52 -0.13
N MET A 2 -2.61 6.69 -1.12
CA MET A 2 -2.65 7.79 -2.08
C MET A 2 -2.77 7.22 -3.48
N PHE A 3 -3.59 7.86 -4.31
CA PHE A 3 -3.77 7.54 -5.72
C PHE A 3 -2.92 8.49 -6.57
N ILE A 4 -2.37 7.98 -7.66
CA ILE A 4 -1.51 8.71 -8.58
C ILE A 4 -2.06 8.48 -9.98
N VAL A 5 -2.32 9.56 -10.71
CA VAL A 5 -2.86 9.53 -12.07
C VAL A 5 -2.02 10.47 -12.92
N ASP A 6 -1.63 10.05 -14.13
CA ASP A 6 -0.73 10.80 -15.01
C ASP A 6 0.55 11.26 -14.29
N ALA A 7 1.16 10.36 -13.51
CA ALA A 7 2.34 10.63 -12.68
C ALA A 7 2.17 11.78 -11.65
N ARG A 8 0.93 12.13 -11.28
CA ARG A 8 0.64 13.15 -10.27
C ARG A 8 -0.17 12.57 -9.12
N PRO A 9 0.26 12.76 -7.86
CA PRO A 9 -0.53 12.35 -6.71
C PRO A 9 -1.80 13.18 -6.61
N LEU A 10 -2.93 12.50 -6.38
CA LEU A 10 -4.17 13.16 -6.02
C LEU A 10 -4.08 13.66 -4.57
N PRO A 11 -4.64 14.84 -4.25
CA PRO A 11 -4.57 15.43 -2.91
C PRO A 11 -5.35 14.63 -1.85
N GLN A 12 -6.24 13.74 -2.27
CA GLN A 12 -7.04 12.91 -1.37
C GLN A 12 -6.20 11.78 -0.78
N LEU A 13 -6.19 11.71 0.56
CA LEU A 13 -5.65 10.59 1.30
C LEU A 13 -6.78 9.68 1.77
N THR A 14 -6.78 8.43 1.29
CA THR A 14 -7.73 7.41 1.74
C THR A 14 -7.13 6.67 2.93
N GLU A 15 -7.75 6.83 4.11
CA GLU A 15 -7.42 6.03 5.28
C GLU A 15 -8.15 4.69 5.24
N ILE A 16 -7.44 3.62 5.58
CA ILE A 16 -8.03 2.30 5.81
C ILE A 16 -7.98 2.08 7.32
N THR A 17 -9.14 2.08 7.97
CA THR A 17 -9.26 1.82 9.40
C THR A 17 -9.08 0.33 9.71
N ASP A 18 -8.90 -0.02 10.98
CA ASP A 18 -8.85 -1.41 11.47
C ASP A 18 -7.66 -2.26 10.96
N ALA A 19 -6.49 -1.62 10.78
CA ALA A 19 -5.26 -2.24 10.30
C ALA A 19 -4.29 -2.74 11.41
N ALA A 20 -4.82 -3.30 12.50
CA ALA A 20 -4.03 -3.63 13.70
C ALA A 20 -2.98 -4.74 13.50
N GLY A 21 -3.30 -5.78 12.71
CA GLY A 21 -2.41 -6.89 12.33
C GLY A 21 -2.35 -7.06 10.81
N PRO A 22 -1.41 -7.84 10.24
CA PRO A 22 -1.35 -8.07 8.80
C PRO A 22 -2.74 -8.40 8.23
N PRO A 23 -3.10 -7.85 7.06
CA PRO A 23 -4.44 -7.98 6.52
C PRO A 23 -4.65 -9.45 6.15
N ASP A 24 -5.84 -9.97 6.47
CA ASP A 24 -6.22 -11.29 6.02
C ASP A 24 -6.48 -11.31 4.50
N ALA A 25 -6.72 -12.52 3.98
CA ALA A 25 -6.94 -12.72 2.55
C ALA A 25 -8.19 -11.99 2.05
N GLU A 26 -9.26 -11.94 2.86
CA GLU A 26 -10.52 -11.32 2.47
C GLU A 26 -10.36 -9.80 2.31
N LEU A 27 -9.70 -9.14 3.25
CA LEU A 27 -9.40 -7.72 3.18
C LEU A 27 -8.52 -7.38 1.97
N LEU A 28 -7.52 -8.23 1.68
CA LEU A 28 -6.65 -8.05 0.51
C LEU A 28 -7.40 -8.26 -0.81
N ASP A 29 -8.33 -9.21 -0.85
CA ASP A 29 -9.19 -9.45 -2.01
C ASP A 29 -10.15 -8.29 -2.25
N GLY A 30 -10.70 -7.72 -1.17
CA GLY A 30 -11.48 -6.48 -1.22
C GLY A 30 -10.67 -5.31 -1.77
N LEU A 31 -9.46 -5.10 -1.24
CA LEU A 31 -8.56 -4.05 -1.72
C LEU A 31 -8.20 -4.23 -3.19
N ALA A 32 -7.83 -5.44 -3.61
CA ALA A 32 -7.46 -5.71 -5.00
C ALA A 32 -8.64 -5.47 -5.96
N ARG A 33 -9.86 -5.89 -5.60
CA ARG A 33 -11.07 -5.63 -6.40
C ARG A 33 -11.37 -4.13 -6.50
N ASN A 34 -11.26 -3.39 -5.41
CA ASN A 34 -11.50 -1.95 -5.40
C ASN A 34 -10.46 -1.20 -6.26
N LEU A 35 -9.18 -1.54 -6.15
CA LEU A 35 -8.14 -0.93 -6.98
C LEU A 35 -8.36 -1.22 -8.47
N HIS A 36 -8.74 -2.45 -8.80
CA HIS A 36 -9.03 -2.84 -10.17
C HIS A 36 -10.24 -2.08 -10.75
N ALA A 37 -11.33 -1.97 -9.98
CA ALA A 37 -12.50 -1.21 -10.40
C ALA A 37 -12.19 0.29 -10.57
N LEU A 38 -11.38 0.87 -9.68
CA LEU A 38 -10.96 2.27 -9.79
C LEU A 38 -10.14 2.52 -11.05
N ASP A 39 -9.17 1.65 -11.36
CA ASP A 39 -8.38 1.75 -12.59
C ASP A 39 -9.28 1.61 -13.83
N LEU A 40 -10.18 0.62 -13.86
CA LEU A 40 -11.02 0.40 -15.03
C LEU A 40 -12.08 1.48 -15.27
N GLU A 41 -12.73 1.96 -14.22
CA GLU A 41 -13.99 2.73 -14.35
C GLU A 41 -13.82 4.22 -14.04
N VAL A 42 -12.82 4.60 -13.22
CA VAL A 42 -12.72 5.96 -12.66
C VAL A 42 -11.45 6.67 -13.10
N ALA A 43 -10.30 5.99 -13.04
CA ALA A 43 -9.00 6.58 -13.31
C ALA A 43 -8.07 5.59 -14.04
N PRO A 44 -8.26 5.36 -15.36
CA PRO A 44 -7.40 4.50 -16.15
C PRO A 44 -5.92 4.91 -16.07
N GLY A 45 -5.06 3.92 -15.82
CA GLY A 45 -3.63 4.16 -15.58
C GLY A 45 -3.35 4.55 -14.12
N LEU A 46 -4.19 4.11 -13.19
CA LEU A 46 -4.03 4.37 -11.76
C LEU A 46 -2.72 3.75 -11.25
N HIS A 47 -1.97 4.52 -10.48
CA HIS A 47 -0.89 4.05 -9.62
C HIS A 47 -1.30 4.26 -8.15
N VAL A 48 -0.74 3.45 -7.26
CA VAL A 48 -1.04 3.54 -5.83
C VAL A 48 0.23 3.62 -4.98
N ALA A 49 0.18 4.44 -3.93
CA ALA A 49 1.20 4.48 -2.89
C ALA A 49 0.57 4.21 -1.51
N PHE A 50 1.23 3.39 -0.70
CA PHE A 50 0.79 3.08 0.65
C PHE A 50 1.71 3.68 1.70
N LEU A 51 1.10 4.22 2.75
CA LEU A 51 1.77 4.60 3.98
C LEU A 51 1.14 3.81 5.11
N ARG A 52 1.93 2.97 5.78
CA ARG A 52 1.52 2.33 7.03
C ARG A 52 2.03 3.16 8.19
N SER A 53 1.14 3.52 9.10
CA SER A 53 1.48 4.28 10.30
C SER A 53 1.39 3.38 11.52
N ARG A 54 2.38 3.45 12.41
CA ARG A 54 2.28 2.84 13.75
C ARG A 54 3.12 3.60 14.77
N PRO A 55 2.75 3.56 16.06
CA PRO A 55 3.59 4.11 17.11
C PRO A 55 4.91 3.35 17.27
N GLY A 56 5.84 3.95 18.02
CA GLY A 56 7.10 3.33 18.41
C GLY A 56 8.28 3.70 17.51
N LYS A 57 9.35 2.90 17.60
CA LYS A 57 10.63 3.14 16.93
C LYS A 57 10.53 2.90 15.41
N SER A 58 11.41 3.55 14.66
CA SER A 58 11.51 3.48 13.19
C SER A 58 12.13 2.21 12.63
N THR A 59 12.56 1.28 13.50
CA THR A 59 13.02 -0.04 13.09
C THR A 59 11.90 -0.78 12.35
N ILE A 60 12.15 -1.19 11.11
CA ILE A 60 11.23 -2.02 10.32
C ILE A 60 11.18 -3.43 10.94
N THR A 61 9.99 -3.83 11.38
CA THR A 61 9.73 -5.14 12.00
C THR A 61 9.34 -6.19 10.96
N ALA A 62 9.27 -7.46 11.37
CA ALA A 62 8.73 -8.53 10.54
C ALA A 62 7.27 -8.28 10.15
N THR A 63 6.47 -7.72 11.07
CA THR A 63 5.07 -7.34 10.81
C THR A 63 4.97 -6.24 9.76
N ASP A 64 5.87 -5.25 9.78
CA ASP A 64 5.92 -4.20 8.75
C ASP A 64 6.23 -4.78 7.37
N ARG A 65 7.18 -5.72 7.29
CA ARG A 65 7.50 -6.43 6.05
C ARG A 65 6.33 -7.27 5.54
N ALA A 66 5.64 -7.98 6.44
CA ALA A 66 4.46 -8.76 6.09
C ALA A 66 3.36 -7.88 5.50
N TRP A 67 3.09 -6.73 6.13
CA TRP A 67 2.16 -5.73 5.60
C TRP A 67 2.55 -5.21 4.22
N ALA A 68 3.80 -4.76 4.05
CA ALA A 68 4.26 -4.26 2.76
C ALA A 68 4.15 -5.33 1.67
N LYS A 69 4.55 -6.57 1.98
CA LYS A 69 4.40 -7.72 1.07
C LYS A 69 2.95 -7.93 0.65
N SER A 70 2.01 -7.89 1.59
CA SER A 70 0.59 -8.08 1.31
C SER A 70 0.02 -6.96 0.44
N LEU A 71 0.41 -5.70 0.69
CA LEU A 71 -0.04 -4.55 -0.11
C LEU A 71 0.48 -4.61 -1.55
N TYR A 72 1.76 -4.91 -1.73
CA TYR A 72 2.33 -5.15 -3.06
C TYR A 72 1.62 -6.29 -3.79
N ALA A 73 1.35 -7.39 -3.09
CA ALA A 73 0.65 -8.52 -3.68
C ALA A 73 -0.79 -8.17 -4.11
N ALA A 74 -1.51 -7.37 -3.31
CA ALA A 74 -2.86 -6.92 -3.66
C ALA A 74 -2.87 -5.99 -4.88
N ALA A 75 -1.98 -5.01 -4.93
CA ALA A 75 -1.86 -4.10 -6.08
C ALA A 75 -1.48 -4.88 -7.35
N ARG A 76 -0.51 -5.80 -7.26
CA ARG A 76 -0.13 -6.67 -8.39
C ARG A 76 -1.30 -7.53 -8.88
N ARG A 77 -2.11 -8.07 -7.97
CA ARG A 77 -3.32 -8.84 -8.33
C ARG A 77 -4.38 -7.98 -9.01
N ALA A 78 -4.46 -6.71 -8.67
CA ALA A 78 -5.36 -5.75 -9.31
C ALA A 78 -4.86 -5.29 -10.69
N GLY A 79 -3.60 -5.59 -11.05
CA GLY A 79 -2.95 -5.05 -12.25
C GLY A 79 -2.52 -3.58 -12.11
N VAL A 80 -2.58 -3.03 -10.90
CA VAL A 80 -2.31 -1.61 -10.62
C VAL A 80 -0.86 -1.44 -10.16
N PRO A 81 -0.04 -0.60 -10.82
CA PRO A 81 1.31 -0.31 -10.36
C PRO A 81 1.34 0.25 -8.94
N CYS A 82 2.21 -0.32 -8.12
CA CYS A 82 2.40 0.12 -6.73
C CYS A 82 3.75 0.80 -6.58
N GLU A 83 3.72 2.06 -6.16
CA GLU A 83 4.90 2.78 -5.71
C GLU A 83 5.44 2.19 -4.40
N VAL A 84 6.59 2.68 -3.95
CA VAL A 84 7.22 2.20 -2.71
C VAL A 84 6.26 2.30 -1.52
N VAL A 85 6.07 1.21 -0.78
CA VAL A 85 5.34 1.22 0.50
C VAL A 85 6.20 1.93 1.53
N HIS A 86 5.62 2.85 2.28
CA HIS A 86 6.31 3.58 3.33
C HIS A 86 5.80 3.18 4.72
N LEU A 87 6.69 3.22 5.70
CA LEU A 87 6.40 3.07 7.11
C LEU A 87 6.61 4.41 7.81
N ALA A 88 5.54 5.00 8.33
CA ALA A 88 5.61 6.14 9.25
C ALA A 88 5.64 5.65 10.70
N THR A 89 6.61 6.16 11.45
CA THR A 89 6.74 5.95 12.90
C THR A 89 7.02 7.29 13.59
N ARG A 90 7.35 7.28 14.88
CA ARG A 90 7.66 8.51 15.60
C ARG A 90 8.91 9.19 15.01
N GLY A 91 8.70 10.29 14.30
CA GLY A 91 9.74 11.19 13.79
C GLY A 91 10.48 10.71 12.54
N ASP A 92 10.02 9.63 11.89
CA ASP A 92 10.72 9.05 10.74
C ASP A 92 9.73 8.38 9.77
N ILE A 93 9.99 8.52 8.47
CA ILE A 93 9.28 7.84 7.39
C ILE A 93 10.33 7.05 6.59
N ARG A 94 10.17 5.73 6.57
CA ARG A 94 11.12 4.82 5.91
C ARG A 94 10.48 4.12 4.72
N PRO A 95 11.17 4.04 3.57
CA PRO A 95 10.71 3.17 2.48
C PRO A 95 10.84 1.70 2.90
N VAL A 96 9.91 0.87 2.42
CA VAL A 96 9.94 -0.59 2.47
C VAL A 96 9.84 -1.10 1.03
N PRO A 97 10.97 -1.15 0.29
CA PRO A 97 10.99 -1.55 -1.11
C PRO A 97 10.50 -2.98 -1.35
N ALA A 98 9.98 -3.24 -2.55
CA ALA A 98 9.42 -4.54 -2.93
C ALA A 98 10.44 -5.70 -2.86
N ASP A 99 11.69 -5.45 -3.27
CA ASP A 99 12.78 -6.41 -3.26
C ASP A 99 13.15 -6.84 -1.83
N VAL A 100 13.10 -5.90 -0.87
CA VAL A 100 13.33 -6.17 0.56
C VAL A 100 12.26 -7.10 1.16
N VAL A 101 11.09 -7.22 0.54
CA VAL A 101 10.01 -8.12 0.96
C VAL A 101 9.78 -9.31 0.01
N GLY A 102 10.71 -9.55 -0.92
CA GLY A 102 10.69 -10.70 -1.82
C GLY A 102 9.66 -10.60 -2.95
N ILE A 103 9.27 -9.38 -3.34
CA ILE A 103 8.46 -9.09 -4.52
C ILE A 103 9.39 -8.49 -5.59
N ARG A 104 9.39 -9.06 -6.79
CA ARG A 104 10.08 -8.54 -7.98
C ARG A 104 9.05 -8.17 -9.02
#